data_AF-A0A8T4AJQ1-F1
#
_entry.id   AF-A0A8T4AJQ1-F1
#
_cell.length_a   1.000
_cell.length_b   1.000
_cell.length_c   1.000
_cell.angle_alpha   90.00
_cell.angle_beta   90.00
_cell.angle_gamma   90.00
#
_symmetry.space_group_name_H-M   'P 1'
#
loop_
_entity.id
_entity.type
_entity.pdbx_description
1 polymer ?
#
loop_
_entity_poly.entity_id
_entity_poly.type
_entity_poly.pdbx_seq_one_letter_code
_entity_poly.pdbx_strand_id
1 'polypeptide(L)'
;MKKEDLLAIAQEAAKNIRSEHDLNELTQMLSKITIEAALNAELDDHLGYDKHEVIDASNSHNGYTSKTLQTENGQFEINTPRDRNGDFEPKLVKKNQRRMPSVQDKVMNFYTQGLSTREIAGTFKELYDADVSPTLISKITDAVIDQVIEWQSRPLDPIYPIVYLDCIVLKIRQDKQVINKAVYLALGVNLEGQKELLGMWLSENEGAKFWLGVLTELQNRGVKDILIACVDGLKGFPDAINTVYPYTHIQLCIVHMVRNSMKFVPWKDYKAIAADLKKIYQSATEDEALLALDQLAERWDEKYPQISKSWRAHWQNLNTLFNYPADIRKAIYTTNAIESLNSVIRKAIKKRKLFPTDDSAKKVIFLATQQASKKWTMPVRHWKPALNRFMIEFEERLTDYI
;
A
#
# COMPACT_ATOMS: atom_id res chain seq x y z
N MET A 1 -2.37 -11.53 -41.32
CA MET A 1 -3.05 -12.82 -41.59
C MET A 1 -4.55 -12.60 -41.65
N LYS A 2 -5.26 -13.19 -42.61
CA LYS A 2 -6.72 -13.12 -42.65
C LYS A 2 -7.29 -14.10 -41.62
N LYS A 3 -8.44 -13.79 -41.03
CA LYS A 3 -9.09 -14.61 -39.98
C LYS A 3 -9.39 -16.03 -40.46
N GLU A 4 -9.57 -16.21 -41.76
CA GLU A 4 -9.83 -17.48 -42.45
C GLU A 4 -8.60 -18.41 -42.44
N ASP A 5 -7.39 -17.87 -42.62
CA ASP A 5 -6.14 -18.64 -42.61
C ASP A 5 -5.84 -19.19 -41.20
N LEU A 6 -6.12 -18.39 -40.17
CA LEU A 6 -6.01 -18.79 -38.76
C LEU A 6 -6.98 -19.92 -38.42
N LEU A 7 -8.22 -19.82 -38.90
CA LEU A 7 -9.23 -20.84 -38.67
C LEU A 7 -8.88 -22.16 -39.36
N ALA A 8 -8.30 -22.12 -40.57
CA ALA A 8 -7.87 -23.33 -41.28
C ALA A 8 -6.74 -24.07 -40.53
N ILE A 9 -5.71 -23.34 -40.09
CA ILE A 9 -4.59 -23.92 -39.31
C ILE A 9 -5.10 -24.48 -37.97
N ALA A 10 -5.99 -23.76 -37.29
CA ALA A 10 -6.56 -24.21 -36.04
C ALA A 10 -7.44 -25.47 -36.21
N GLN A 11 -8.23 -25.55 -37.27
CA GLN A 11 -9.07 -26.72 -37.58
C GLN A 11 -8.23 -27.95 -37.95
N GLU A 12 -7.10 -27.76 -38.63
CA GLU A 12 -6.20 -28.85 -38.98
C GLU A 12 -5.44 -29.37 -37.75
N ALA A 13 -4.94 -28.46 -36.89
CA ALA A 13 -4.31 -28.82 -35.62
C ALA A 13 -5.29 -29.54 -34.68
N ALA A 14 -6.56 -29.09 -34.61
CA ALA A 14 -7.60 -29.67 -33.76
C ALA A 14 -7.91 -31.14 -34.06
N LYS A 15 -7.66 -31.63 -35.30
CA LYS A 15 -7.89 -33.04 -35.67
C LYS A 15 -6.98 -34.01 -34.92
N ASN A 16 -5.83 -33.54 -34.43
CA ASN A 16 -4.81 -34.35 -33.78
C ASN A 16 -4.78 -34.18 -32.24
N ILE A 17 -5.62 -33.30 -31.69
CA ILE A 17 -5.72 -33.07 -30.24
C ILE A 17 -6.67 -34.11 -29.66
N ARG A 18 -6.16 -35.03 -28.83
CA ARG A 18 -6.95 -36.11 -28.21
C ARG A 18 -7.01 -36.00 -26.69
N SER A 19 -6.17 -35.16 -26.11
CA SER A 19 -6.05 -34.95 -24.67
C SER A 19 -5.73 -33.49 -24.32
N GLU A 20 -5.91 -33.15 -23.04
CA GLU A 20 -5.49 -31.85 -22.49
C GLU A 20 -3.96 -31.64 -22.62
N HIS A 21 -3.19 -32.74 -22.61
CA HIS A 21 -1.74 -32.69 -22.82
C HIS A 21 -1.39 -32.22 -24.24
N ASP A 22 -2.04 -32.77 -25.26
CA ASP A 22 -1.80 -32.39 -26.67
C ASP A 22 -2.17 -30.92 -26.92
N LEU A 23 -3.22 -30.43 -26.25
CA LEU A 23 -3.62 -29.02 -26.33
C LEU A 23 -2.58 -28.09 -25.68
N ASN A 24 -2.00 -28.50 -24.56
CA ASN A 24 -0.93 -27.77 -23.90
C ASN A 24 0.36 -27.76 -24.74
N GLU A 25 0.76 -28.88 -25.34
CA GLU A 25 1.92 -28.95 -26.24
C GLU A 25 1.76 -28.03 -27.46
N LEU A 26 0.59 -28.05 -28.11
CA LEU A 26 0.30 -27.15 -29.23
C LEU A 26 0.40 -25.68 -28.81
N THR A 27 -0.16 -25.34 -27.65
CA THR A 27 -0.13 -23.98 -27.11
C THR A 27 1.30 -23.52 -26.81
N GLN A 28 2.14 -24.41 -26.25
CA GLN A 28 3.55 -24.13 -26.01
C GLN A 28 4.32 -23.92 -27.34
N MET A 29 4.06 -24.75 -28.35
CA MET A 29 4.72 -24.65 -29.66
C MET A 29 4.35 -23.35 -30.40
N LEU A 30 3.07 -23.00 -30.42
CA LEU A 30 2.60 -21.75 -31.02
C LEU A 30 3.15 -20.52 -30.29
N SER A 31 3.17 -20.57 -28.96
CA SER A 31 3.76 -19.51 -28.13
C SER A 31 5.25 -19.35 -28.41
N LYS A 32 6.00 -20.46 -28.52
CA LYS A 32 7.41 -20.45 -28.89
C LYS A 32 7.64 -19.75 -30.23
N ILE A 33 6.97 -20.21 -31.29
CA ILE A 33 7.15 -19.68 -32.65
C ILE A 33 6.83 -18.18 -32.68
N THR A 34 5.75 -17.76 -32.03
CA THR A 34 5.31 -16.36 -32.02
C THR A 34 6.28 -15.47 -31.26
N ILE A 35 6.78 -15.92 -30.10
CA ILE A 35 7.75 -15.17 -29.29
C ILE A 35 9.08 -15.07 -30.05
N GLU A 36 9.57 -16.16 -30.63
CA GLU A 36 10.81 -16.15 -31.41
C GLU A 36 10.69 -15.22 -32.62
N ALA A 37 9.58 -15.27 -33.37
CA ALA A 37 9.35 -14.37 -34.51
C ALA A 37 9.33 -12.91 -34.08
N ALA A 38 8.62 -12.58 -33.00
CA ALA A 38 8.55 -11.21 -32.48
C ALA A 38 9.92 -10.70 -32.00
N LEU A 39 10.73 -11.55 -31.36
CA LEU A 39 12.08 -11.19 -30.93
C LEU A 39 13.04 -10.98 -32.10
N ASN A 40 12.90 -11.75 -33.19
CA ASN A 40 13.68 -11.51 -34.42
C ASN A 40 13.27 -10.16 -35.02
N ALA A 41 11.97 -9.87 -35.13
CA ALA A 41 11.48 -8.59 -35.63
C ALA A 41 11.95 -7.39 -34.76
N GLU A 42 11.99 -7.54 -33.43
CA GLU A 42 12.57 -6.52 -32.54
C GLU A 42 14.07 -6.31 -32.81
N LEU A 43 14.82 -7.37 -33.15
CA LEU A 43 16.24 -7.27 -33.49
C LEU A 43 16.43 -6.64 -34.88
N ASP A 44 15.62 -6.99 -35.86
CA ASP A 44 15.62 -6.40 -37.19
C ASP A 44 15.35 -4.88 -37.10
N ASP A 45 14.35 -4.46 -36.31
CA ASP A 45 14.05 -3.05 -36.02
C ASP A 45 15.21 -2.34 -35.28
N HIS A 46 15.87 -3.04 -34.35
CA HIS A 46 17.02 -2.49 -33.61
C HIS A 46 18.25 -2.28 -34.50
N LEU A 47 18.53 -3.23 -35.40
CA LEU A 47 19.65 -3.17 -36.34
C LEU A 47 19.33 -2.26 -37.54
N GLY A 48 18.05 -2.06 -37.85
CA GLY A 48 17.56 -1.25 -38.96
C GLY A 48 17.54 -1.98 -40.31
N TYR A 49 17.67 -3.31 -40.31
CA TYR A 49 17.71 -4.13 -41.52
C TYR A 49 17.36 -5.59 -41.24
N ASP A 50 16.98 -6.31 -42.30
CA ASP A 50 16.55 -7.71 -42.19
C ASP A 50 17.72 -8.69 -42.19
N LYS A 51 17.50 -9.85 -41.56
CA LYS A 51 18.48 -10.94 -41.55
C LYS A 51 18.88 -11.36 -42.98
N HIS A 52 20.20 -11.26 -43.26
CA HIS A 52 20.87 -11.53 -44.55
C HIS A 52 20.83 -10.40 -45.59
N GLU A 53 20.36 -9.20 -45.21
CA GLU A 53 20.56 -8.02 -46.04
C GLU A 53 22.04 -7.59 -46.02
N VAL A 54 22.60 -7.29 -47.19
CA VAL A 54 24.02 -6.92 -47.32
C VAL A 54 24.15 -5.43 -47.07
N ILE A 55 24.49 -5.07 -45.82
CA ILE A 55 24.67 -3.69 -45.39
C ILE A 55 26.00 -3.56 -44.64
N ASP A 56 26.71 -2.46 -44.88
CA ASP A 56 27.92 -2.07 -44.14
C ASP A 56 27.53 -1.44 -42.79
N ALA A 57 27.09 -2.27 -41.85
CA ALA A 57 26.64 -1.87 -40.52
C ALA A 57 27.67 -2.24 -39.43
N SER A 58 27.79 -1.39 -38.42
CA SER A 58 28.71 -1.61 -37.27
C SER A 58 28.26 -2.71 -36.32
N ASN A 59 26.98 -3.11 -36.38
CA ASN A 59 26.40 -4.20 -35.60
C ASN A 59 25.69 -5.19 -36.52
N SER A 60 25.62 -6.46 -36.10
CA SER A 60 25.07 -7.56 -36.89
C SER A 60 24.42 -8.65 -36.05
N HIS A 61 23.55 -9.44 -36.68
CA HIS A 61 23.02 -10.66 -36.07
C HIS A 61 24.16 -11.61 -35.69
N ASN A 62 24.13 -12.14 -34.48
CA ASN A 62 25.17 -13.03 -33.93
C ASN A 62 24.55 -14.27 -33.26
N GLY A 63 23.68 -14.95 -34.01
CA GLY A 63 23.06 -16.20 -33.60
C GLY A 63 22.01 -16.04 -32.50
N TYR A 64 21.83 -17.12 -31.73
CA TYR A 64 20.78 -17.24 -30.73
C TYR A 64 21.33 -17.73 -29.39
N THR A 65 20.65 -17.38 -28.31
CA THR A 65 20.86 -17.96 -26.98
C THR A 65 19.55 -18.58 -26.50
N SER A 66 19.61 -19.82 -26.06
CA SER A 66 18.44 -20.54 -25.58
C SER A 66 18.11 -20.17 -24.14
N LYS A 67 16.82 -20.02 -23.84
CA LYS A 67 16.32 -19.86 -22.47
C LYS A 67 14.98 -20.56 -22.30
N THR A 68 14.80 -21.22 -21.16
CA THR A 68 13.52 -21.83 -20.79
C THR A 68 12.57 -20.76 -20.26
N LEU A 69 11.42 -20.62 -20.91
CA LEU A 69 10.31 -19.79 -20.45
C LEU A 69 9.29 -20.63 -19.69
N GLN A 70 8.85 -20.08 -18.56
CA GLN A 70 7.79 -20.61 -17.73
C GLN A 70 6.52 -19.78 -17.97
N THR A 71 5.45 -20.46 -18.39
CA THR A 71 4.12 -19.90 -18.61
C THR A 71 3.07 -20.65 -17.78
N GLU A 72 1.82 -20.21 -17.82
CA GLU A 72 0.70 -20.89 -17.15
C GLU A 72 0.50 -22.33 -17.66
N ASN A 73 0.81 -22.57 -18.94
CA ASN A 73 0.56 -23.85 -19.61
C ASN A 73 1.79 -24.77 -19.62
N GLY A 74 2.82 -24.46 -18.83
CA GLY A 74 4.04 -25.27 -18.70
C GLY A 74 5.32 -24.51 -19.04
N GLN A 75 6.38 -25.26 -19.35
CA GLN A 75 7.70 -24.70 -19.66
C GLN A 75 8.11 -25.09 -21.07
N PHE A 76 8.63 -24.14 -21.84
CA PHE A 76 9.18 -24.41 -23.16
C PHE A 76 10.45 -23.59 -23.40
N GLU A 77 11.35 -24.14 -24.21
CA GLU A 77 12.61 -23.50 -24.56
C GLU A 77 12.44 -22.61 -25.79
N ILE A 78 12.89 -21.35 -25.67
CA ILE A 78 12.95 -20.40 -26.78
C ILE A 78 14.39 -20.05 -27.13
N ASN A 79 14.62 -19.73 -28.40
CA ASN A 79 15.87 -19.23 -28.94
C ASN A 79 15.78 -17.72 -29.11
N THR A 80 16.46 -16.98 -28.22
CA THR A 80 16.49 -15.52 -28.27
C THR A 80 17.59 -15.03 -29.21
N PRO A 81 17.27 -14.16 -30.18
CA PRO A 81 18.28 -13.64 -31.10
C PRO A 81 19.20 -12.66 -30.38
N ARG A 82 20.42 -12.53 -30.90
CA ARG A 82 21.44 -11.64 -30.36
C ARG A 82 22.10 -10.84 -31.45
N ASP A 83 22.54 -9.66 -31.09
CA ASP A 83 23.43 -8.83 -31.88
C ASP A 83 24.91 -9.13 -31.52
N ARG A 84 25.83 -8.59 -32.33
CA ARG A 84 27.28 -8.82 -32.19
C ARG A 84 27.87 -8.00 -31.04
N ASN A 85 27.37 -6.79 -30.83
CA ASN A 85 27.89 -5.85 -29.83
C ASN A 85 27.29 -6.08 -28.43
N GLY A 86 26.19 -6.84 -28.34
CA GLY A 86 25.47 -7.16 -27.11
C GLY A 86 24.56 -6.02 -26.61
N ASP A 87 24.32 -4.99 -27.42
CA ASP A 87 23.56 -3.79 -27.06
C ASP A 87 22.03 -3.94 -27.23
N PHE A 88 21.56 -4.98 -27.92
CA PHE A 88 20.13 -5.23 -28.09
C PHE A 88 19.44 -5.56 -26.76
N GLU A 89 18.41 -4.80 -26.38
CA GLU A 89 17.56 -5.07 -25.21
C GLU A 89 16.12 -5.43 -25.65
N PRO A 90 15.75 -6.72 -25.67
CA PRO A 90 14.41 -7.13 -26.09
C PRO A 90 13.32 -6.60 -25.15
N LYS A 91 12.21 -6.13 -25.73
CA LYS A 91 11.09 -5.54 -24.99
C LYS A 91 10.06 -6.60 -24.61
N LEU A 92 9.73 -7.53 -25.50
CA LEU A 92 8.74 -8.59 -25.25
C LEU A 92 9.19 -9.53 -24.12
N VAL A 93 10.42 -10.06 -24.21
CA VAL A 93 10.99 -10.96 -23.21
C VAL A 93 12.42 -10.53 -22.86
N LYS A 94 12.57 -9.79 -21.77
CA LYS A 94 13.84 -9.18 -21.36
C LYS A 94 14.97 -10.21 -21.21
N LYS A 95 16.22 -9.73 -21.27
CA LYS A 95 17.41 -10.51 -20.91
C LYS A 95 17.20 -11.11 -19.50
N ASN A 96 17.48 -12.40 -19.35
CA ASN A 96 17.29 -13.19 -18.12
C ASN A 96 15.85 -13.35 -17.60
N GLN A 97 14.83 -12.79 -18.28
CA GLN A 97 13.44 -13.04 -17.92
C GLN A 97 13.05 -14.46 -18.31
N ARG A 98 12.78 -15.30 -17.30
CA ARG A 98 12.36 -16.71 -17.46
C ARG A 98 10.87 -16.94 -17.21
N ARG A 99 10.16 -15.99 -16.61
CA ARG A 99 8.72 -16.12 -16.32
C ARG A 99 7.94 -15.08 -17.11
N MET A 100 6.93 -15.53 -17.84
CA MET A 100 5.96 -14.64 -18.48
C MET A 100 4.88 -14.27 -17.45
N PRO A 101 4.51 -12.98 -17.30
CA PRO A 101 3.41 -12.59 -16.44
C PRO A 101 2.12 -13.20 -16.94
N SER A 102 1.48 -13.93 -16.04
CA SER A 102 0.23 -14.63 -16.24
C SER A 102 -0.93 -13.64 -16.49
N VAL A 103 -2.05 -14.09 -17.09
CA VAL A 103 -3.24 -13.24 -17.23
C VAL A 103 -3.74 -12.83 -15.84
N GLN A 104 -3.70 -13.76 -14.89
CA GLN A 104 -3.99 -13.50 -13.48
C GLN A 104 -3.03 -12.47 -12.85
N ASP A 105 -1.72 -12.53 -13.11
CA ASP A 105 -0.76 -11.53 -12.62
C ASP A 105 -1.08 -10.12 -13.15
N LYS A 106 -1.45 -10.02 -14.44
CA LYS A 106 -1.84 -8.75 -15.07
C LYS A 106 -3.14 -8.23 -14.49
N VAL A 107 -4.15 -9.08 -14.34
CA VAL A 107 -5.42 -8.74 -13.67
C VAL A 107 -5.16 -8.24 -12.25
N MET A 108 -4.30 -8.92 -11.48
CA MET A 108 -3.96 -8.54 -10.11
C MET A 108 -3.27 -7.18 -10.05
N ASN A 109 -2.33 -6.92 -10.96
CA ASN A 109 -1.64 -5.65 -11.05
C ASN A 109 -2.61 -4.50 -11.37
N PHE A 110 -3.51 -4.67 -12.34
CA PHE A 110 -4.50 -3.65 -12.66
C PHE A 110 -5.48 -3.43 -11.50
N TYR A 111 -5.91 -4.51 -10.83
CA TYR A 111 -6.79 -4.42 -9.67
C TYR A 111 -6.12 -3.68 -8.50
N THR A 112 -4.83 -3.97 -8.24
CA THR A 112 -4.00 -3.28 -7.23
C THR A 112 -3.86 -1.79 -7.54
N GLN A 113 -3.76 -1.42 -8.81
CA GLN A 113 -3.74 -0.02 -9.25
C GLN A 113 -5.09 0.69 -9.09
N GLY A 114 -6.14 0.00 -8.63
CA GLY A 114 -7.46 0.54 -8.34
C GLY A 114 -8.45 0.47 -9.51
N LEU A 115 -8.09 -0.15 -10.64
CA LEU A 115 -9.00 -0.31 -11.80
C LEU A 115 -10.16 -1.26 -11.44
N SER A 116 -11.39 -0.90 -11.79
CA SER A 116 -12.58 -1.73 -11.63
C SER A 116 -12.55 -2.96 -12.54
N THR A 117 -13.35 -3.98 -12.24
CA THR A 117 -13.43 -5.19 -13.06
C THR A 117 -13.84 -4.93 -14.51
N ARG A 118 -14.66 -3.88 -14.75
CA ARG A 118 -15.05 -3.45 -16.11
C ARG A 118 -13.93 -2.72 -16.84
N GLU A 119 -13.18 -1.86 -16.15
CA GLU A 119 -12.03 -1.18 -16.74
C GLU A 119 -10.92 -2.17 -17.10
N ILE A 120 -10.68 -3.17 -16.23
CA ILE A 120 -9.74 -4.26 -16.52
C ILE A 120 -10.20 -5.03 -17.76
N ALA A 121 -11.47 -5.42 -17.85
CA ALA A 121 -12.01 -6.08 -19.03
C ALA A 121 -11.81 -5.25 -20.31
N GLY A 122 -12.10 -3.95 -20.25
CA GLY A 122 -11.85 -3.02 -21.36
C GLY A 122 -10.37 -2.94 -21.75
N THR A 123 -9.47 -2.90 -20.77
CA THR A 123 -8.02 -2.88 -21.02
C THR A 123 -7.55 -4.16 -21.71
N PHE A 124 -8.12 -5.32 -21.35
CA PHE A 124 -7.81 -6.58 -22.02
C PHE A 124 -8.33 -6.64 -23.45
N LYS A 125 -9.52 -6.06 -23.69
CA LYS A 125 -10.06 -5.94 -25.04
C LYS A 125 -9.23 -5.00 -25.91
N GLU A 126 -8.82 -3.85 -25.39
CA GLU A 126 -8.03 -2.87 -26.14
C GLU A 126 -6.60 -3.35 -26.45
N LEU A 127 -5.92 -3.97 -25.48
CA LEU A 127 -4.51 -4.36 -25.63
C LEU A 127 -4.31 -5.74 -26.28
N TYR A 128 -5.25 -6.66 -26.07
CA TYR A 128 -5.09 -8.07 -26.46
C TYR A 128 -6.23 -8.61 -27.34
N ASP A 129 -7.21 -7.77 -27.72
CA ASP A 129 -8.47 -8.17 -28.38
C ASP A 129 -9.18 -9.35 -27.67
N ALA A 130 -8.97 -9.46 -26.35
CA ALA A 130 -9.46 -10.57 -25.54
C ALA A 130 -10.75 -10.18 -24.83
N ASP A 131 -11.84 -10.92 -25.11
CA ASP A 131 -13.13 -10.73 -24.46
C ASP A 131 -13.15 -11.39 -23.07
N VAL A 132 -12.61 -10.69 -22.07
CA VAL A 132 -12.59 -11.11 -20.68
C VAL A 132 -13.81 -10.55 -19.95
N SER A 133 -14.66 -11.40 -19.37
CA SER A 133 -15.83 -10.91 -18.63
C SER A 133 -15.44 -10.29 -17.27
N PRO A 134 -16.14 -9.24 -16.80
CA PRO A 134 -15.95 -8.69 -15.45
C PRO A 134 -16.15 -9.74 -14.34
N THR A 135 -17.00 -10.74 -14.58
CA THR A 135 -17.24 -11.87 -13.66
C THR A 135 -16.00 -12.74 -13.52
N LEU A 136 -15.31 -13.04 -14.63
CA LEU A 136 -14.06 -13.81 -14.60
C LEU A 136 -12.97 -13.05 -13.82
N ILE A 137 -12.85 -11.73 -14.04
CA ILE A 137 -11.92 -10.88 -13.29
C ILE A 137 -12.25 -10.90 -11.79
N SER A 138 -13.54 -10.85 -11.42
CA SER A 138 -13.96 -10.97 -10.02
C SER A 138 -13.47 -12.28 -9.41
N LYS A 139 -13.74 -13.41 -10.07
CA LYS A 139 -13.30 -14.75 -9.63
C LYS A 139 -11.79 -14.82 -9.44
N ILE A 140 -11.01 -14.27 -10.36
CA ILE A 140 -9.54 -14.22 -10.25
C ILE A 140 -9.11 -13.43 -9.00
N THR A 141 -9.80 -12.33 -8.71
CA THR A 141 -9.50 -11.48 -7.53
C THR A 141 -10.08 -12.02 -6.23
N ASP A 142 -10.91 -13.06 -6.28
CA ASP A 142 -11.48 -13.68 -5.07
C ASP A 142 -10.41 -14.42 -4.27
N ALA A 143 -9.42 -15.04 -4.92
CA ALA A 143 -8.26 -15.66 -4.25
C ALA A 143 -7.45 -14.69 -3.35
N VAL A 144 -7.63 -13.37 -3.51
CA VAL A 144 -7.00 -12.37 -2.63
C VAL A 144 -7.65 -12.36 -1.25
N ILE A 145 -8.93 -12.74 -1.13
CA ILE A 145 -9.63 -12.67 0.16
C ILE A 145 -9.00 -13.64 1.17
N ASP A 146 -8.59 -14.82 0.72
CA ASP A 146 -7.95 -15.81 1.57
C ASP A 146 -6.61 -15.28 2.09
N GLN A 147 -5.83 -14.61 1.23
CA GLN A 147 -4.59 -13.92 1.63
C GLN A 147 -4.85 -12.78 2.62
N VAL A 148 -5.96 -12.05 2.47
CA VAL A 148 -6.36 -11.00 3.42
C VAL A 148 -6.65 -11.61 4.79
N ILE A 149 -7.40 -12.72 4.84
CA ILE A 149 -7.76 -13.40 6.09
C ILE A 149 -6.53 -13.97 6.77
N GLU A 150 -5.65 -14.64 6.02
CA GLU A 150 -4.37 -15.17 6.53
C GLU A 150 -3.50 -14.02 7.05
N TRP A 151 -3.35 -12.94 6.28
CA TRP A 151 -2.59 -11.78 6.70
C TRP A 151 -3.19 -11.10 7.94
N GLN A 152 -4.52 -11.01 8.06
CA GLN A 152 -5.20 -10.44 9.23
C GLN A 152 -5.02 -11.31 10.49
N SER A 153 -4.86 -12.62 10.34
CA SER A 153 -4.71 -13.56 11.46
C SER A 153 -3.25 -13.86 11.82
N ARG A 154 -2.27 -13.33 11.06
CA ARG A 154 -0.85 -13.60 11.29
C ARG A 154 -0.41 -13.18 12.71
N PRO A 155 0.51 -13.93 13.33
CA PRO A 155 1.13 -13.53 14.59
C PRO A 155 1.90 -12.22 14.41
N LEU A 156 1.92 -11.40 15.45
CA LEU A 156 2.60 -10.11 15.50
C LEU A 156 3.75 -10.15 16.52
N ASP A 157 4.68 -9.21 16.37
CA ASP A 157 5.78 -9.07 17.32
C ASP A 157 5.25 -8.67 18.71
N PRO A 158 5.94 -9.10 19.78
CA PRO A 158 5.48 -8.85 21.14
C PRO A 158 5.50 -7.38 21.54
N ILE A 159 6.39 -6.57 20.96
CA ILE A 159 6.54 -5.15 21.29
C ILE A 159 6.57 -4.30 20.04
N TYR A 160 5.78 -3.23 20.06
CA TYR A 160 5.85 -2.13 19.10
C TYR A 160 6.08 -0.81 19.84
N PRO A 161 7.27 -0.18 19.72
CA PRO A 161 7.53 1.09 20.38
C PRO A 161 6.55 2.21 20.02
N ILE A 162 6.11 2.27 18.75
CA ILE A 162 5.12 3.26 18.31
C ILE A 162 4.04 2.57 17.49
N VAL A 163 2.78 2.81 17.84
CA VAL A 163 1.62 2.38 17.04
C VAL A 163 0.77 3.60 16.70
N TYR A 164 0.52 3.81 15.41
CA TYR A 164 -0.42 4.81 14.92
C TYR A 164 -1.77 4.15 14.65
N LEU A 165 -2.83 4.69 15.26
CA LEU A 165 -4.19 4.22 15.09
C LEU A 165 -5.01 5.32 14.42
N ASP A 166 -5.52 5.03 13.24
CA ASP A 166 -6.23 6.02 12.41
C ASP A 166 -7.39 5.37 11.66
N CYS A 167 -8.30 6.19 11.11
CA CYS A 167 -9.39 5.71 10.29
C CYS A 167 -9.60 6.51 9.01
N ILE A 168 -10.11 5.82 7.98
CA ILE A 168 -10.51 6.43 6.71
C ILE A 168 -11.96 6.03 6.42
N VAL A 169 -12.80 7.03 6.14
CA VAL A 169 -14.20 6.79 5.75
C VAL A 169 -14.31 6.46 4.26
N LEU A 170 -15.03 5.37 3.95
CA LEU A 170 -15.32 4.88 2.61
C LEU A 170 -16.81 4.77 2.36
N LYS A 171 -17.19 4.90 1.09
CA LYS A 171 -18.55 4.66 0.63
C LYS A 171 -18.68 3.23 0.12
N ILE A 172 -19.50 2.44 0.79
CA ILE A 172 -19.74 1.04 0.46
C ILE A 172 -21.24 0.83 0.23
N ARG A 173 -21.58 0.05 -0.80
CA ARG A 173 -22.96 -0.34 -1.07
C ARG A 173 -23.33 -1.54 -0.22
N GLN A 174 -24.42 -1.43 0.52
CA GLN A 174 -24.98 -2.49 1.36
C GLN A 174 -26.50 -2.38 1.33
N ASP A 175 -27.19 -3.51 1.16
CA ASP A 175 -28.66 -3.57 1.12
C ASP A 175 -29.31 -2.53 0.20
N LYS A 176 -28.72 -2.36 -0.99
CA LYS A 176 -29.09 -1.39 -2.05
C LYS A 176 -28.86 0.09 -1.68
N GLN A 177 -28.43 0.40 -0.46
CA GLN A 177 -28.07 1.75 -0.01
C GLN A 177 -26.56 1.98 -0.04
N VAL A 178 -26.14 3.24 0.01
CA VAL A 178 -24.73 3.63 0.13
C VAL A 178 -24.49 4.10 1.55
N ILE A 179 -23.65 3.36 2.27
CA ILE A 179 -23.32 3.61 3.67
C ILE A 179 -21.87 4.10 3.74
N ASN A 180 -21.62 5.08 4.62
CA ASN A 180 -20.27 5.47 4.98
C ASN A 180 -19.76 4.49 6.05
N LYS A 181 -18.70 3.75 5.75
CA LYS A 181 -18.03 2.86 6.71
C LYS A 181 -16.62 3.38 7.01
N ALA A 182 -16.22 3.31 8.27
CA ALA A 182 -14.87 3.61 8.70
C ALA A 182 -13.97 2.38 8.52
N VAL A 183 -12.82 2.58 7.86
CA VAL A 183 -11.71 1.62 7.82
C VAL A 183 -10.69 2.03 8.85
N TYR A 184 -10.53 1.20 9.87
CA TYR A 184 -9.57 1.36 10.95
C TYR A 184 -8.25 0.75 10.53
N LEU A 185 -7.16 1.47 10.77
CA LEU A 185 -5.81 1.08 10.39
C LEU A 185 -4.91 1.18 11.63
N ALA A 186 -4.17 0.10 11.91
CA ALA A 186 -3.15 0.09 12.95
C ALA A 186 -1.77 -0.08 12.31
N LEU A 187 -0.97 0.98 12.28
CA LEU A 187 0.39 0.96 11.73
C LEU A 187 1.40 0.96 12.88
N GLY A 188 2.16 -0.12 13.01
CA GLY A 188 3.23 -0.25 13.99
C GLY A 188 4.58 0.18 13.42
N VAL A 189 5.47 0.59 14.32
CA VAL A 189 6.92 0.69 14.10
C VAL A 189 7.56 -0.31 15.05
N ASN A 190 8.30 -1.28 14.52
CA ASN A 190 8.96 -2.33 15.30
C ASN A 190 10.29 -1.83 15.90
N LEU A 191 11.02 -2.71 16.62
CA LEU A 191 12.28 -2.35 17.27
C LEU A 191 13.38 -1.95 16.27
N GLU A 192 13.37 -2.48 15.05
CA GLU A 192 14.29 -2.09 13.97
C GLU A 192 13.91 -0.75 13.32
N GLY A 193 12.75 -0.19 13.67
CA GLY A 193 12.23 1.06 13.13
C GLY A 193 11.54 0.89 11.79
N GLN A 194 11.22 -0.34 11.41
CA GLN A 194 10.48 -0.65 10.21
C GLN A 194 8.99 -0.46 10.46
N LYS A 195 8.31 0.11 9.47
CA LYS A 195 6.86 0.31 9.51
C LYS A 195 6.19 -0.96 9.05
N GLU A 196 5.11 -1.34 9.73
CA GLU A 196 4.28 -2.47 9.35
C GLU A 196 2.80 -2.15 9.62
N LEU A 197 1.91 -2.47 8.67
CA LEU A 197 0.48 -2.40 8.93
C LEU A 197 0.07 -3.66 9.71
N LEU A 198 -0.28 -3.51 10.97
CA LEU A 198 -0.63 -4.61 11.88
C LEU A 198 -1.99 -5.21 11.51
N GLY A 199 -2.93 -4.38 11.09
CA GLY A 199 -4.25 -4.83 10.67
C GLY A 199 -5.10 -3.72 10.04
N MET A 200 -6.23 -4.15 9.48
CA MET A 200 -7.29 -3.26 9.01
C MET A 200 -8.65 -3.83 9.37
N TRP A 201 -9.60 -2.98 9.76
CA TRP A 201 -10.95 -3.38 10.13
C TRP A 201 -11.99 -2.44 9.55
N LEU A 202 -13.18 -2.96 9.25
CA LEU A 202 -14.30 -2.19 8.73
C LEU A 202 -15.42 -2.16 9.76
N SER A 203 -15.97 -0.97 10.00
CA SER A 203 -17.17 -0.78 10.82
C SER A 203 -18.04 0.33 10.24
N GLU A 204 -19.35 0.23 10.46
CA GLU A 204 -20.30 1.30 10.15
C GLU A 204 -20.16 2.47 11.12
N ASN A 205 -19.81 2.20 12.38
CA ASN A 205 -19.73 3.20 13.43
C ASN A 205 -18.29 3.48 13.84
N GLU A 206 -17.96 4.76 14.02
CA GLU A 206 -16.74 5.21 14.68
C GLU A 206 -16.93 5.21 16.19
N GLY A 207 -16.08 4.52 16.95
CA GLY A 207 -16.22 4.54 18.42
C GLY A 207 -15.17 3.78 19.21
N ALA A 208 -14.96 4.22 20.45
CA ALA A 208 -14.02 3.64 21.40
C ALA A 208 -14.25 2.13 21.65
N LYS A 209 -15.52 1.68 21.66
CA LYS A 209 -15.86 0.26 21.84
C LYS A 209 -15.30 -0.62 20.71
N PHE A 210 -15.32 -0.11 19.47
CA PHE A 210 -14.76 -0.85 18.34
C PHE A 210 -13.24 -0.95 18.46
N TRP A 211 -12.60 0.17 18.80
CA TRP A 211 -11.15 0.19 19.06
C TRP A 211 -10.73 -0.75 20.18
N LEU A 212 -11.51 -0.88 21.24
CA LEU A 212 -11.25 -1.86 22.31
C LEU A 212 -11.17 -3.29 21.75
N GLY A 213 -12.11 -3.65 20.87
CA GLY A 213 -12.08 -4.94 20.17
C GLY A 213 -10.84 -5.12 19.29
N VAL A 214 -10.48 -4.08 18.53
CA VAL A 214 -9.26 -4.07 17.69
C VAL A 214 -7.99 -4.26 18.54
N LEU A 215 -7.87 -3.54 19.66
CA LEU A 215 -6.72 -3.63 20.56
C LEU A 215 -6.62 -5.02 21.22
N THR A 216 -7.77 -5.59 21.60
CA THR A 216 -7.84 -6.95 22.16
C THR A 216 -7.43 -7.99 21.11
N GLU A 217 -7.82 -7.83 19.85
CA GLU A 217 -7.39 -8.70 18.77
C GLU A 217 -5.87 -8.61 18.54
N LEU A 218 -5.30 -7.41 18.55
CA LEU A 218 -3.84 -7.23 18.47
C LEU A 218 -3.11 -7.94 19.61
N GLN A 219 -3.66 -7.88 20.82
CA GLN A 219 -3.13 -8.59 21.98
C GLN A 219 -3.17 -10.12 21.79
N ASN A 220 -4.30 -10.63 21.32
CA ASN A 220 -4.47 -12.07 21.02
C ASN A 220 -3.54 -12.56 19.90
N ARG A 221 -3.14 -11.68 18.98
CA ARG A 221 -2.19 -11.98 17.91
C ARG A 221 -0.73 -11.94 18.34
N GLY A 222 -0.45 -11.54 19.58
CA GLY A 222 0.89 -11.61 20.18
C GLY A 222 1.43 -10.28 20.68
N VAL A 223 0.79 -9.14 20.40
CA VAL A 223 1.26 -7.84 20.88
C VAL A 223 1.08 -7.77 22.40
N LYS A 224 2.19 -7.85 23.12
CA LYS A 224 2.20 -7.77 24.59
C LYS A 224 2.27 -6.33 25.06
N ASP A 225 3.02 -5.49 24.35
CA ASP A 225 3.27 -4.14 24.81
C ASP A 225 3.41 -3.08 23.71
N ILE A 226 2.95 -1.88 24.03
CA ILE A 226 3.03 -0.69 23.19
C ILE A 226 3.56 0.46 24.05
N LEU A 227 4.68 1.06 23.65
CA LEU A 227 5.25 2.17 24.43
C LEU A 227 4.46 3.45 24.20
N ILE A 228 4.19 3.78 22.93
CA ILE A 228 3.50 4.99 22.52
C ILE A 228 2.38 4.68 21.52
N ALA A 229 1.14 5.04 21.86
CA ALA A 229 0.00 5.00 20.94
C ALA A 229 -0.32 6.40 20.43
N CYS A 230 -0.15 6.62 19.13
CA CYS A 230 -0.46 7.86 18.44
C CYS A 230 -1.86 7.77 17.83
N VAL A 231 -2.81 8.55 18.34
CA VAL A 231 -4.24 8.41 17.99
C VAL A 231 -4.91 9.73 17.66
N ASP A 232 -6.08 9.67 16.99
CA ASP A 232 -6.94 10.84 16.86
C ASP A 232 -7.70 11.15 18.16
N GLY A 233 -8.20 12.37 18.30
CA GLY A 233 -8.93 12.90 19.47
C GLY A 233 -10.32 12.31 19.70
N LEU A 234 -10.56 11.06 19.31
CA LEU A 234 -11.84 10.38 19.48
C LEU A 234 -12.15 10.18 20.97
N LYS A 235 -13.35 10.59 21.39
CA LYS A 235 -13.79 10.48 22.79
C LYS A 235 -13.79 9.02 23.26
N GLY A 236 -13.20 8.76 24.42
CA GLY A 236 -13.11 7.43 25.03
C GLY A 236 -12.05 6.51 24.42
N PHE A 237 -11.37 6.94 23.36
CA PHE A 237 -10.31 6.13 22.76
C PHE A 237 -9.08 5.97 23.68
N PRO A 238 -8.62 7.01 24.39
CA PRO A 238 -7.57 6.84 25.39
C PRO A 238 -7.91 5.80 26.47
N ASP A 239 -9.17 5.80 26.94
CA ASP A 239 -9.63 4.84 27.95
C ASP A 239 -9.61 3.40 27.42
N ALA A 240 -9.97 3.19 26.14
CA ALA A 240 -9.89 1.89 25.49
C ALA A 240 -8.44 1.37 25.36
N ILE A 241 -7.49 2.27 25.06
CA ILE A 241 -6.06 1.93 25.02
C ILE A 241 -5.58 1.52 26.41
N ASN A 242 -5.83 2.34 27.42
CA ASN A 242 -5.41 2.06 28.80
C ASN A 242 -6.05 0.79 29.39
N THR A 243 -7.21 0.38 28.87
CA THR A 243 -7.86 -0.87 29.29
C THR A 243 -7.09 -2.11 28.83
N VAL A 244 -6.50 -2.08 27.62
CA VAL A 244 -5.78 -3.23 27.04
C VAL A 244 -4.27 -3.15 27.31
N TYR A 245 -3.71 -1.95 27.22
CA TYR A 245 -2.28 -1.67 27.38
C TYR A 245 -2.09 -0.51 28.40
N PRO A 246 -2.22 -0.79 29.70
CA PRO A 246 -2.30 0.23 30.76
C PRO A 246 -1.04 1.10 30.92
N TYR A 247 0.11 0.61 30.47
CA TYR A 247 1.39 1.33 30.56
C TYR A 247 1.72 2.13 29.29
N THR A 248 0.81 2.18 28.32
CA THR A 248 1.04 2.88 27.05
C THR A 248 0.95 4.39 27.25
N HIS A 249 1.95 5.14 26.78
CA HIS A 249 1.85 6.58 26.69
C HIS A 249 0.98 6.96 25.48
N ILE A 250 -0.06 7.75 25.70
CA ILE A 250 -1.01 8.13 24.65
C ILE A 250 -0.66 9.51 24.13
N GLN A 251 -0.35 9.58 22.85
CA GLN A 251 -0.14 10.84 22.15
C GLN A 251 -1.31 11.10 21.20
N LEU A 252 -1.96 12.26 21.38
CA LEU A 252 -2.89 12.77 20.37
C LEU A 252 -2.15 13.32 19.17
N CYS A 253 -2.68 13.00 18.00
CA CYS A 253 -2.15 13.43 16.73
C CYS A 253 -2.25 14.96 16.58
N ILE A 254 -1.09 15.62 16.58
CA ILE A 254 -0.99 17.07 16.40
C ILE A 254 -1.52 17.49 15.03
N VAL A 255 -1.29 16.68 14.00
CA VAL A 255 -1.78 16.99 12.64
C VAL A 255 -3.31 16.99 12.60
N HIS A 256 -3.98 16.07 13.28
CA HIS A 256 -5.43 16.06 13.41
C HIS A 256 -5.93 17.24 14.24
N MET A 257 -5.26 17.55 15.36
CA MET A 257 -5.56 18.75 16.16
C MET A 257 -5.48 20.03 15.34
N VAL A 258 -4.37 20.23 14.62
CA VAL A 258 -4.18 21.41 13.75
C VAL A 258 -5.25 21.43 12.66
N ARG A 259 -5.49 20.33 11.94
CA ARG A 259 -6.56 20.28 10.91
C ARG A 259 -7.92 20.65 11.48
N ASN A 260 -8.26 20.12 12.65
CA ASN A 260 -9.54 20.39 13.32
C ASN A 260 -9.64 21.86 13.72
N SER A 261 -8.57 22.47 14.23
CA SER A 261 -8.52 23.92 14.49
C SER A 261 -8.70 24.74 13.21
N MET A 262 -8.02 24.37 12.12
CA MET A 262 -8.06 25.12 10.87
C MET A 262 -9.43 25.07 10.17
N LYS A 263 -10.34 24.13 10.51
CA LYS A 263 -11.71 24.07 9.94
C LYS A 263 -12.52 25.34 10.22
N PHE A 264 -12.24 26.03 11.33
CA PHE A 264 -12.94 27.25 11.74
C PHE A 264 -12.32 28.53 11.15
N VAL A 265 -11.16 28.40 10.50
CA VAL A 265 -10.31 29.54 10.13
C VAL A 265 -10.47 29.89 8.65
N PRO A 266 -10.88 31.12 8.31
CA PRO A 266 -10.93 31.57 6.93
C PRO A 266 -9.52 31.77 6.37
N TRP A 267 -9.40 31.75 5.04
CA TRP A 267 -8.12 31.84 4.32
C TRP A 267 -7.24 33.04 4.75
N LYS A 268 -7.85 34.18 5.06
CA LYS A 268 -7.17 35.42 5.46
C LYS A 268 -6.31 35.23 6.72
N ASP A 269 -6.84 34.55 7.73
CA ASP A 269 -6.18 34.37 9.04
C ASP A 269 -5.40 33.03 9.11
N TYR A 270 -5.57 32.16 8.10
CA TYR A 270 -5.02 30.81 8.02
C TYR A 270 -3.51 30.75 8.27
N LYS A 271 -2.73 31.59 7.59
CA LYS A 271 -1.26 31.56 7.69
C LYS A 271 -0.78 32.00 9.08
N ALA A 272 -1.45 32.99 9.68
CA ALA A 272 -1.07 33.53 10.98
C ALA A 272 -1.39 32.53 12.10
N ILE A 273 -2.60 31.96 12.10
CA ILE A 273 -2.99 30.95 13.10
C ILE A 273 -2.15 29.69 12.96
N ALA A 274 -1.87 29.23 11.74
CA ALA A 274 -1.00 28.06 11.54
C ALA A 274 0.42 28.30 12.10
N ALA A 275 0.95 29.52 12.00
CA ALA A 275 2.25 29.86 12.58
C ALA A 275 2.20 29.89 14.11
N ASP A 276 1.13 30.41 14.72
CA ASP A 276 0.98 30.44 16.17
C ASP A 276 0.74 29.03 16.74
N LEU A 277 -0.11 28.20 16.12
CA LEU A 277 -0.28 26.78 16.46
C LEU A 277 1.03 26.00 16.37
N LYS A 278 1.88 26.34 15.38
CA LYS A 278 3.19 25.71 15.20
C LYS A 278 4.14 25.98 16.36
N LYS A 279 4.06 27.14 17.00
CA LYS A 279 4.90 27.45 18.17
C LYS A 279 4.63 26.45 19.30
N ILE A 280 3.37 26.11 19.55
CA ILE A 280 2.94 25.23 20.65
C ILE A 280 3.71 23.89 20.61
N TYR A 281 3.61 23.14 19.52
CA TYR A 281 4.24 21.80 19.45
C TYR A 281 5.73 21.83 19.07
N GLN A 282 6.28 23.00 18.76
CA GLN A 282 7.71 23.18 18.51
C GLN A 282 8.48 23.73 19.72
N SER A 283 7.77 24.12 20.79
CA SER A 283 8.38 24.54 22.06
C SER A 283 9.31 23.48 22.63
N ALA A 284 10.34 23.91 23.37
CA ALA A 284 11.31 22.99 23.96
C ALA A 284 10.70 22.26 25.17
N THR A 285 9.92 22.97 25.98
CA THR A 285 9.29 22.45 27.20
C THR A 285 7.77 22.55 27.16
N GLU A 286 7.10 21.84 28.07
CA GLU A 286 5.66 21.94 28.25
C GLU A 286 5.24 23.36 28.69
N ASP A 287 6.01 24.00 29.59
CA ASP A 287 5.71 25.35 30.07
C ASP A 287 5.74 26.39 28.95
N GLU A 288 6.75 26.31 28.06
CA GLU A 288 6.83 27.16 26.87
C GLU A 288 5.64 26.91 25.92
N ALA A 289 5.18 25.67 25.82
CA ALA A 289 4.06 25.29 24.98
C ALA A 289 2.72 25.80 25.52
N LEU A 290 2.52 25.73 26.84
CA LEU A 290 1.37 26.31 27.54
C LEU A 290 1.35 27.83 27.38
N LEU A 291 2.49 28.50 27.55
CA LEU A 291 2.59 29.94 27.32
C LEU A 291 2.26 30.31 25.86
N ALA A 292 2.72 29.53 24.88
CA ALA A 292 2.36 29.73 23.48
C ALA A 292 0.86 29.52 23.22
N LEU A 293 0.23 28.56 23.92
CA LEU A 293 -1.22 28.32 23.86
C LEU A 293 -2.00 29.48 24.49
N ASP A 294 -1.52 30.04 25.60
CA ASP A 294 -2.10 31.23 26.24
C ASP A 294 -2.02 32.45 25.31
N GLN A 295 -0.87 32.70 24.69
CA GLN A 295 -0.70 33.78 23.70
C GLN A 295 -1.58 33.61 22.47
N LEU A 296 -1.77 32.36 22.01
CA LEU A 296 -2.71 32.07 20.93
C LEU A 296 -4.14 32.39 21.35
N ALA A 297 -4.52 32.01 22.58
CA ALA A 297 -5.85 32.28 23.12
C ALA A 297 -6.12 33.78 23.22
N GLU A 298 -5.19 34.56 23.81
CA GLU A 298 -5.31 36.02 23.90
C GLU A 298 -5.51 36.69 22.54
N ARG A 299 -4.79 36.21 21.52
CA ARG A 299 -4.83 36.81 20.18
C ARG A 299 -6.06 36.42 19.36
N TRP A 300 -6.57 35.20 19.54
CA TRP A 300 -7.53 34.62 18.60
C TRP A 300 -8.87 34.21 19.22
N ASP A 301 -9.01 34.12 20.54
CA ASP A 301 -10.24 33.61 21.17
C ASP A 301 -11.44 34.53 20.99
N GLU A 302 -11.24 35.82 20.74
CA GLU A 302 -12.34 36.73 20.39
C GLU A 302 -13.06 36.27 19.10
N LYS A 303 -12.31 35.71 18.14
CA LYS A 303 -12.83 35.25 16.84
C LYS A 303 -13.05 33.74 16.79
N TYR A 304 -12.14 32.97 17.38
CA TYR A 304 -12.04 31.51 17.24
C TYR A 304 -11.88 30.80 18.60
N PRO A 305 -12.79 31.02 19.56
CA PRO A 305 -12.65 30.53 20.94
C PRO A 305 -12.63 29.01 21.06
N GLN A 306 -13.06 28.28 20.04
CA GLN A 306 -13.07 26.82 20.04
C GLN A 306 -11.69 26.21 19.86
N ILE A 307 -10.73 26.96 19.28
CA ILE A 307 -9.37 26.46 19.05
C ILE A 307 -8.67 26.24 20.38
N SER A 308 -8.49 27.28 21.19
CA SER A 308 -7.80 27.18 22.49
C SER A 308 -8.51 26.18 23.42
N LYS A 309 -9.84 26.23 23.50
CA LYS A 309 -10.66 25.31 24.32
C LYS A 309 -10.42 23.85 23.97
N SER A 310 -10.40 23.52 22.67
CA SER A 310 -10.14 22.16 22.22
C SER A 310 -8.74 21.70 22.59
N TRP A 311 -7.71 22.54 22.39
CA TRP A 311 -6.33 22.20 22.76
C TRP A 311 -6.16 22.01 24.26
N ARG A 312 -6.75 22.87 25.10
CA ARG A 312 -6.72 22.72 26.56
C ARG A 312 -7.44 21.45 27.03
N ALA A 313 -8.61 21.15 26.46
CA ALA A 313 -9.36 19.94 26.82
C ALA A 313 -8.59 18.65 26.50
N HIS A 314 -7.74 18.68 25.48
CA HIS A 314 -6.93 17.55 25.03
C HIS A 314 -5.47 17.59 25.53
N TRP A 315 -5.10 18.57 26.35
CA TRP A 315 -3.70 18.86 26.69
C TRP A 315 -2.98 17.68 27.32
N GLN A 316 -3.64 16.95 28.22
CA GLN A 316 -3.07 15.80 28.93
C GLN A 316 -2.56 14.69 27.99
N ASN A 317 -3.17 14.53 26.81
CA ASN A 317 -2.70 13.55 25.81
C ASN A 317 -1.91 14.23 24.68
N LEU A 318 -1.81 15.55 24.66
CA LEU A 318 -0.98 16.29 23.70
C LEU A 318 0.43 16.55 24.23
N ASN A 319 0.57 16.76 25.54
CA ASN A 319 1.83 17.09 26.19
C ASN A 319 2.80 15.90 26.28
N THR A 320 2.34 14.68 26.02
CA THR A 320 3.16 13.46 26.05
C THR A 320 4.44 13.58 25.20
N LEU A 321 4.39 14.34 24.09
CA LEU A 321 5.57 14.62 23.26
C LEU A 321 6.70 15.33 24.04
N PHE A 322 6.38 16.14 25.05
CA PHE A 322 7.37 16.94 25.77
C PHE A 322 8.25 16.10 26.71
N ASN A 323 7.77 14.93 27.13
CA ASN A 323 8.55 13.94 27.89
C ASN A 323 9.78 13.47 27.11
N TYR A 324 9.73 13.63 25.78
CA TYR A 324 10.73 13.12 24.88
C TYR A 324 11.61 14.22 24.28
N PRO A 325 12.89 13.93 23.95
CA PRO A 325 13.76 14.87 23.25
C PRO A 325 13.27 15.21 21.83
N ALA A 326 13.70 16.37 21.32
CA ALA A 326 13.30 16.89 20.01
C ALA A 326 13.50 15.92 18.84
N ASP A 327 14.54 15.09 18.91
CA ASP A 327 14.90 14.13 17.86
C ASP A 327 13.84 13.06 17.65
N ILE A 328 13.16 12.65 18.73
CA ILE A 328 12.16 11.57 18.71
C ILE A 328 10.74 12.12 18.67
N ARG A 329 10.53 13.36 19.15
CA ARG A 329 9.26 14.09 18.98
C ARG A 329 8.80 14.05 17.53
N LYS A 330 9.72 14.23 16.58
CA LYS A 330 9.38 14.13 15.15
C LYS A 330 8.82 12.75 14.78
N ALA A 331 9.34 11.66 15.30
CA ALA A 331 8.74 10.35 15.05
C ALA A 331 7.34 10.24 15.67
N ILE A 332 7.15 10.78 16.87
CA ILE A 332 5.89 10.71 17.62
C ILE A 332 4.79 11.59 16.97
N TYR A 333 5.05 12.88 16.77
CA TYR A 333 4.01 13.80 16.28
C TYR A 333 3.95 13.92 14.76
N THR A 334 5.01 13.58 14.00
CA THR A 334 4.90 13.63 12.55
C THR A 334 4.11 12.41 12.09
N THR A 335 2.88 12.64 11.66
CA THR A 335 2.03 11.59 11.10
C THR A 335 2.51 11.10 9.74
N ASN A 336 3.71 11.45 9.29
CA ASN A 336 4.25 11.05 7.99
C ASN A 336 4.15 9.55 7.76
N ALA A 337 4.34 8.72 8.80
CA ALA A 337 4.18 7.28 8.71
C ALA A 337 2.75 6.90 8.27
N ILE A 338 1.74 7.25 9.06
CA ILE A 338 0.34 6.92 8.79
C ILE A 338 -0.25 7.70 7.60
N GLU A 339 0.10 8.98 7.44
CA GLU A 339 -0.35 9.81 6.31
C GLU A 339 0.19 9.33 4.98
N SER A 340 1.44 8.84 4.94
CA SER A 340 1.98 8.25 3.71
C SER A 340 1.16 7.03 3.28
N LEU A 341 0.75 6.19 4.24
CA LEU A 341 -0.12 5.05 3.98
C LEU A 341 -1.54 5.51 3.59
N ASN A 342 -2.13 6.44 4.34
CA ASN A 342 -3.45 7.01 4.05
C ASN A 342 -3.49 7.62 2.65
N SER A 343 -2.43 8.31 2.21
CA SER A 343 -2.33 8.88 0.87
C SER A 343 -2.34 7.79 -0.22
N VAL A 344 -1.59 6.69 0.00
CA VAL A 344 -1.62 5.52 -0.90
C VAL A 344 -3.03 4.92 -0.97
N ILE A 345 -3.65 4.69 0.18
CA ILE A 345 -4.99 4.10 0.28
C ILE A 345 -6.01 5.02 -0.42
N ARG A 346 -6.02 6.32 -0.09
CA ARG A 346 -6.89 7.32 -0.73
C ARG A 346 -6.68 7.37 -2.24
N LYS A 347 -5.44 7.25 -2.74
CA LYS A 347 -5.15 7.21 -4.18
C LYS A 347 -5.75 5.97 -4.86
N ALA A 348 -5.60 4.79 -4.26
CA ALA A 348 -6.16 3.55 -4.78
C ALA A 348 -7.70 3.59 -4.79
N ILE A 349 -8.28 4.14 -3.72
CA ILE A 349 -9.72 4.27 -3.51
C ILE A 349 -10.35 5.34 -4.40
N LYS A 350 -9.65 6.45 -4.68
CA LYS A 350 -10.20 7.55 -5.51
C LYS A 350 -10.65 7.09 -6.89
N LYS A 351 -10.01 6.05 -7.45
CA LYS A 351 -10.45 5.44 -8.73
C LYS A 351 -11.78 4.69 -8.59
N ARG A 352 -12.10 4.18 -7.40
CA ARG A 352 -13.34 3.47 -7.07
C ARG A 352 -14.20 4.30 -6.11
N LYS A 353 -14.98 5.23 -6.66
CA LYS A 353 -15.85 6.14 -5.88
C LYS A 353 -16.84 5.41 -4.96
N LEU A 354 -17.24 4.19 -5.30
CA LEU A 354 -18.18 3.37 -4.54
C LEU A 354 -17.73 1.90 -4.61
N PHE A 355 -17.66 1.24 -3.46
CA PHE A 355 -17.39 -0.21 -3.40
C PHE A 355 -18.69 -1.00 -3.39
N PRO A 356 -18.77 -2.12 -4.14
CA PRO A 356 -19.96 -2.98 -4.14
C PRO A 356 -20.14 -3.80 -2.86
N THR A 357 -19.04 -4.16 -2.18
CA THR A 357 -19.04 -4.97 -0.94
C THR A 357 -17.86 -4.60 -0.03
N ASP A 358 -17.95 -4.96 1.25
CA ASP A 358 -16.85 -4.78 2.21
C ASP A 358 -15.57 -5.51 1.76
N ASP A 359 -15.69 -6.74 1.27
CA ASP A 359 -14.54 -7.53 0.83
C ASP A 359 -13.84 -6.91 -0.38
N SER A 360 -14.58 -6.28 -1.29
CA SER A 360 -13.99 -5.56 -2.40
C SER A 360 -13.16 -4.35 -1.94
N ALA A 361 -13.55 -3.69 -0.84
CA ALA A 361 -12.78 -2.62 -0.22
C ALA A 361 -11.52 -3.20 0.46
N LYS A 362 -11.67 -4.27 1.26
CA LYS A 362 -10.54 -4.95 1.91
C LYS A 362 -9.46 -5.37 0.93
N LYS A 363 -9.84 -6.03 -0.18
CA LYS A 363 -8.90 -6.47 -1.23
C LYS A 363 -8.07 -5.32 -1.79
N VAL A 364 -8.71 -4.21 -2.15
CA VAL A 364 -8.01 -3.04 -2.74
C VAL A 364 -7.07 -2.41 -1.71
N ILE A 365 -7.51 -2.23 -0.47
CA ILE A 365 -6.69 -1.64 0.59
C ILE A 365 -5.50 -2.54 0.91
N PHE A 366 -5.72 -3.84 1.03
CA PHE A 366 -4.67 -4.83 1.26
C PHE A 366 -3.62 -4.82 0.16
N LEU A 367 -4.03 -4.94 -1.10
CA LEU A 367 -3.11 -4.94 -2.23
C LEU A 367 -2.32 -3.63 -2.36
N ALA A 368 -3.00 -2.49 -2.17
CA ALA A 368 -2.35 -1.17 -2.20
C ALA A 368 -1.32 -1.02 -1.06
N THR A 369 -1.67 -1.50 0.14
CA THR A 369 -0.76 -1.51 1.29
C THR A 369 0.43 -2.41 1.02
N GLN A 370 0.21 -3.63 0.52
CA GLN A 370 1.30 -4.56 0.26
C GLN A 370 2.25 -4.03 -0.83
N GLN A 371 1.72 -3.40 -1.87
CA GLN A 371 2.55 -2.72 -2.87
C GLN A 371 3.36 -1.55 -2.26
N ALA A 372 2.77 -0.79 -1.34
CA ALA A 372 3.49 0.28 -0.63
C ALA A 372 4.56 -0.27 0.32
N SER A 373 4.28 -1.37 1.02
CA SER A 373 5.19 -2.00 1.98
C SER A 373 6.49 -2.47 1.34
N LYS A 374 6.48 -2.88 0.06
CA LYS A 374 7.69 -3.21 -0.72
C LYS A 374 8.68 -2.05 -0.82
N LYS A 375 8.24 -0.81 -0.58
CA LYS A 375 9.10 0.39 -0.58
C LYS A 375 9.52 0.83 0.82
N TRP A 376 9.04 0.16 1.87
CA TRP A 376 9.41 0.45 3.27
C TRP A 376 10.72 -0.24 3.63
N THR A 377 11.77 0.05 2.86
CA THR A 377 13.08 -0.61 3.02
C THR A 377 13.99 0.08 4.03
N MET A 378 13.68 1.31 4.41
CA MET A 378 14.46 2.09 5.37
C MET A 378 13.68 2.28 6.67
N PRO A 379 14.36 2.23 7.83
CA PRO A 379 13.78 2.62 9.10
C PRO A 379 13.26 4.05 9.10
N VAL A 380 12.39 4.37 10.06
CA VAL A 380 11.99 5.74 10.35
C VAL A 380 13.25 6.61 10.57
N ARG A 381 13.23 7.85 10.08
CA ARG A 381 14.37 8.76 10.20
C ARG A 381 14.72 8.98 11.67
N HIS A 382 16.02 8.97 11.98
CA HIS A 382 16.55 9.11 13.35
C HIS A 382 16.08 8.01 14.32
N TRP A 383 15.77 6.81 13.82
CA TRP A 383 15.30 5.72 14.67
C TRP A 383 16.31 5.24 15.72
N LYS A 384 17.58 5.03 15.36
CA LYS A 384 18.57 4.51 16.32
C LYS A 384 18.74 5.42 17.56
N PRO A 385 18.90 6.76 17.42
CA PRO A 385 18.85 7.65 18.56
C PRO A 385 17.55 7.55 19.37
N ALA A 386 16.41 7.35 18.70
CA ALA A 386 15.13 7.18 19.37
C ALA A 386 15.05 5.89 20.18
N LEU A 387 15.49 4.78 19.59
CA LEU A 387 15.52 3.49 20.26
C LEU A 387 16.41 3.52 21.51
N ASN A 388 17.61 4.11 21.42
CA ASN A 388 18.47 4.28 22.59
C ASN A 388 17.77 5.06 23.72
N ARG A 389 16.96 6.07 23.38
CA ARG A 389 16.20 6.81 24.38
C ARG A 389 15.06 5.96 24.97
N PHE A 390 14.34 5.22 24.13
CA PHE A 390 13.32 4.29 24.60
C PHE A 390 13.90 3.21 25.51
N MET A 391 15.11 2.72 25.23
CA MET A 391 15.81 1.78 26.11
C MET A 391 16.10 2.35 27.49
N ILE A 392 16.44 3.65 27.59
CA ILE A 392 16.68 4.31 28.87
C ILE A 392 15.37 4.58 29.62
N GLU A 393 14.32 4.99 28.91
CA GLU A 393 13.06 5.42 29.51
C GLU A 393 12.12 4.23 29.85
N PHE A 394 12.21 3.15 29.08
CA PHE A 394 11.38 1.95 29.19
C PHE A 394 12.22 0.69 29.41
N GLU A 395 13.35 0.81 30.12
CA GLU A 395 14.33 -0.27 30.35
C GLU A 395 13.64 -1.57 30.80
N GLU A 396 12.82 -1.51 31.84
CA GLU A 396 12.11 -2.67 32.40
C GLU A 396 11.16 -3.35 31.41
N ARG A 397 10.68 -2.63 30.39
CA ARG A 397 9.73 -3.13 29.39
C ARG A 397 10.42 -3.70 28.16
N LEU A 398 11.63 -3.23 27.85
CA LEU A 398 12.37 -3.58 26.64
C LEU A 398 13.46 -4.63 26.85
N THR A 399 13.95 -4.80 28.09
CA THR A 399 15.10 -5.68 28.39
C THR A 399 14.92 -7.12 27.90
N ASP A 400 13.70 -7.66 27.94
CA ASP A 400 13.42 -9.05 27.53
C ASP A 400 13.32 -9.23 26.00
N TYR A 401 13.38 -8.15 25.22
CA TYR A 401 13.06 -8.14 23.79
C TYR A 401 14.16 -7.53 22.89
N ILE A 402 15.24 -7.03 23.49
CA ILE A 402 16.43 -6.50 22.83
C ILE A 402 17.58 -7.48 23.03
#